data_AF-A0A2I0NEA6-F1
#
_entry.id   AF-A0A2I0NEA6-F1
#
_cell.length_a   1.000
_cell.length_b   1.000
_cell.length_c   1.000
_cell.angle_alpha   90.00
_cell.angle_beta   90.00
_cell.angle_gamma   90.00
#
_symmetry.space_group_name_H-M   'P 1'
#
loop_
_entity.id
_entity.type
_entity.pdbx_description
1 polymer ?
#
loop_
_entity_poly.entity_id
_entity_poly.type
_entity_poly.pdbx_seq_one_letter_code
_entity_poly.pdbx_strand_id
1 'polypeptide(L)'
;MYKARKHWSLGLIVLFLLGACSSVKVKSVEELNNARAIYEEALKLVAGAEYSKAIEYFQFVVKNFPGAADEKYVSMSTYEIGFSHYRNGDDEKAIEYFDKVLAHSKTRRARVLASLVKTKIQRGDGYKNTSYN
;
A
#
# COMPACT_ATOMS: atom_id res chain seq x y z
N MET A 1 -53.85 -23.79 -36.88
CA MET A 1 -52.88 -22.84 -37.45
C MET A 1 -51.82 -22.54 -36.38
N TYR A 2 -50.66 -23.19 -36.46
CA TYR A 2 -49.54 -22.98 -35.53
C TYR A 2 -48.36 -22.46 -36.36
N LYS A 3 -47.79 -21.30 -36.01
CA LYS A 3 -46.51 -20.83 -36.56
C LYS A 3 -45.61 -20.40 -35.41
N ALA A 4 -44.36 -20.85 -35.54
CA ALA A 4 -43.43 -21.12 -34.48
C ALA A 4 -42.79 -19.87 -33.85
N ARG A 5 -42.43 -20.01 -32.57
CA ARG A 5 -41.59 -19.10 -31.80
C ARG A 5 -40.20 -18.99 -32.46
N LYS A 6 -39.81 -17.77 -32.83
CA LYS A 6 -38.41 -17.45 -33.17
C LYS A 6 -37.63 -17.15 -31.90
N HIS A 7 -36.76 -18.08 -31.51
CA HIS A 7 -35.59 -17.80 -30.68
C HIS A 7 -34.48 -17.22 -31.57
N TRP A 8 -33.91 -16.08 -31.18
CA TRP A 8 -32.57 -15.50 -31.47
C TRP A 8 -32.69 -14.00 -31.11
N SER A 9 -32.08 -13.46 -30.06
CA SER A 9 -30.65 -13.52 -29.78
C SER A 9 -30.38 -13.34 -28.27
N LEU A 10 -29.70 -14.31 -27.67
CA LEU A 10 -28.93 -14.13 -26.44
C LEU A 10 -27.86 -13.06 -26.71
N GLY A 11 -28.11 -11.82 -26.31
CA GLY A 11 -27.25 -10.71 -26.71
C GLY A 11 -27.36 -9.51 -25.80
N LEU A 12 -27.24 -9.69 -24.48
CA LEU A 12 -26.84 -8.61 -23.55
C LEU A 12 -26.52 -9.13 -22.14
N ILE A 13 -25.77 -10.23 -22.04
CA ILE A 13 -24.93 -10.43 -20.86
C ILE A 13 -23.59 -9.76 -21.19
N VAL A 14 -23.61 -8.43 -21.34
CA VAL A 14 -22.37 -7.67 -21.20
C VAL A 14 -22.09 -7.70 -19.70
N LEU A 15 -21.14 -8.58 -19.41
CA LEU A 15 -20.43 -8.77 -18.17
C LEU A 15 -19.96 -7.41 -17.61
N PHE A 16 -20.83 -6.66 -16.93
CA PHE A 16 -20.42 -5.50 -16.14
C PHE A 16 -19.95 -5.97 -14.76
N LEU A 17 -18.98 -6.89 -14.75
CA LEU A 17 -18.13 -7.14 -13.59
C LEU A 17 -17.00 -6.11 -13.57
N LEU A 18 -17.33 -4.83 -13.72
CA LEU A 18 -16.47 -3.79 -13.17
C LEU A 18 -16.80 -3.76 -11.69
N GLY A 19 -16.17 -4.68 -10.96
CA GLY A 19 -16.18 -4.68 -9.51
C GLY A 19 -15.81 -3.29 -9.04
N ALA A 20 -16.76 -2.61 -8.40
CA ALA A 20 -16.48 -1.39 -7.69
C ALA A 20 -15.51 -1.77 -6.55
N CYS A 21 -14.21 -1.62 -6.79
CA CYS A 21 -13.27 -1.43 -5.71
C CYS A 21 -13.68 -0.10 -5.06
N SER A 22 -14.47 -0.18 -4.00
CA SER A 22 -14.82 0.98 -3.18
C SER A 22 -13.53 1.59 -2.68
N SER A 23 -13.17 2.77 -3.19
CA SER A 23 -11.98 3.47 -2.71
C SER A 23 -12.10 3.76 -1.22
N VAL A 24 -11.05 3.50 -0.46
CA VAL A 24 -10.95 3.82 0.96
C VAL A 24 -11.14 5.32 1.14
N LYS A 25 -12.12 5.69 1.97
CA LYS A 25 -12.38 7.08 2.32
C LYS A 25 -11.31 7.56 3.31
N VAL A 26 -10.48 8.49 2.87
CA VAL A 26 -9.45 9.17 3.67
C VAL A 26 -9.56 10.68 3.51
N LYS A 27 -9.09 11.42 4.52
CA LYS A 27 -8.95 12.88 4.44
C LYS A 27 -7.79 13.26 3.53
N SER A 28 -7.87 14.41 2.86
CA SER A 28 -6.77 14.87 1.98
C SER A 28 -5.61 15.40 2.83
N VAL A 29 -4.39 15.40 2.29
CA VAL A 29 -3.21 15.90 3.03
C VAL A 29 -3.32 17.39 3.36
N GLU A 30 -4.07 18.16 2.56
CA GLU A 30 -4.34 19.58 2.77
C GLU A 30 -5.25 19.85 3.97
N GLU A 31 -6.14 18.90 4.30
CA GLU A 31 -7.04 18.98 5.46
C GLU A 31 -6.33 18.58 6.77
N LEU A 32 -5.14 17.98 6.67
CA LEU A 32 -4.39 17.40 7.78
C LEU A 32 -3.19 18.28 8.11
N ASN A 33 -3.06 18.68 9.39
CA ASN A 33 -2.07 19.69 9.80
C ASN A 33 -0.86 19.14 10.57
N ASN A 34 -0.71 17.81 10.67
CA ASN A 34 0.39 17.19 11.41
C ASN A 34 0.76 15.81 10.85
N ALA A 35 2.03 15.41 11.07
CA ALA A 35 2.59 14.15 10.58
C ALA A 35 1.79 12.93 11.04
N ARG A 36 1.33 12.93 12.29
CA ARG A 36 0.57 11.83 12.88
C ARG A 36 -0.73 11.56 12.11
N ALA A 37 -1.53 12.59 11.87
CA ALA A 37 -2.83 12.44 11.25
C ALA A 37 -2.70 11.97 9.79
N ILE A 38 -1.71 12.49 9.06
CA ILE A 38 -1.40 12.05 7.69
C ILE A 38 -0.94 10.58 7.69
N TYR A 39 -0.05 10.21 8.61
CA TYR A 39 0.39 8.83 8.78
C TYR A 39 -0.77 7.87 9.10
N GLU A 40 -1.70 8.26 9.97
CA GLU A 40 -2.86 7.45 10.33
C GLU A 40 -3.84 7.25 9.17
N GLU A 41 -4.07 8.27 8.34
CA GLU A 41 -4.86 8.13 7.10
C GLU A 41 -4.15 7.23 6.08
N ALA A 42 -2.83 7.36 5.95
CA ALA A 42 -2.04 6.50 5.07
C ALA A 42 -2.12 5.02 5.46
N LEU A 43 -2.14 4.70 6.76
CA LEU A 43 -2.33 3.31 7.22
C LEU A 43 -3.68 2.72 6.81
N LYS A 44 -4.74 3.53 6.70
CA LYS A 44 -6.04 3.06 6.19
C LYS A 44 -5.95 2.66 4.72
N LEU A 45 -5.19 3.43 3.92
CA LEU A 45 -4.92 3.11 2.52
C LEU A 45 -4.17 1.77 2.40
N VAL A 46 -3.14 1.55 3.23
CA VAL A 46 -2.42 0.26 3.29
C VAL A 46 -3.37 -0.90 3.63
N ALA A 47 -4.27 -0.69 4.60
CA ALA A 47 -5.25 -1.69 5.01
C ALA A 47 -6.25 -2.03 3.88
N GLY A 48 -6.61 -1.05 3.05
CA GLY A 48 -7.44 -1.24 1.86
C GLY A 48 -6.68 -1.59 0.58
N ALA A 49 -5.40 -1.95 0.68
CA ALA A 49 -4.54 -2.30 -0.45
C ALA A 49 -4.33 -1.19 -1.50
N GLU A 50 -4.59 0.07 -1.16
CA GLU A 50 -4.30 1.25 -1.99
C GLU A 50 -2.85 1.71 -1.80
N TYR A 51 -1.89 0.83 -2.13
CA TYR A 51 -0.47 1.03 -1.81
C TYR A 51 0.14 2.28 -2.47
N SER A 52 -0.18 2.56 -3.74
CA SER A 52 0.35 3.75 -4.43
C SER A 52 -0.05 5.04 -3.73
N LYS A 53 -1.33 5.17 -3.35
CA LYS A 53 -1.84 6.35 -2.64
C LYS A 53 -1.29 6.43 -1.20
N ALA A 54 -1.12 5.29 -0.53
CA ALA A 54 -0.48 5.24 0.78
C ALA A 54 0.96 5.79 0.72
N ILE A 55 1.72 5.40 -0.31
CA ILE A 55 3.10 5.87 -0.54
C ILE A 55 3.13 7.39 -0.68
N GLU A 56 2.21 8.00 -1.43
CA GLU A 56 2.14 9.47 -1.58
C GLU A 56 1.96 10.18 -0.23
N TYR A 57 1.07 9.68 0.63
CA TYR A 57 0.84 10.25 1.96
C TYR A 57 2.07 10.09 2.87
N PHE A 58 2.71 8.92 2.86
CA PHE A 58 3.92 8.71 3.65
C PHE A 58 5.09 9.56 3.16
N GLN A 59 5.25 9.73 1.84
CA GLN A 59 6.24 10.63 1.26
C GLN A 59 5.98 12.09 1.65
N PHE A 60 4.71 12.50 1.71
CA PHE A 60 4.34 13.81 2.22
C PHE A 60 4.81 14.00 3.67
N VAL A 61 4.62 13.00 4.54
CA VAL A 61 5.13 13.06 5.92
C VAL A 61 6.65 13.23 5.95
N VAL A 62 7.38 12.40 5.21
CA VAL A 62 8.86 12.42 5.17
C VAL A 62 9.39 13.76 4.66
N LYS A 63 8.73 14.37 3.67
CA LYS A 63 9.17 15.63 3.04
C LYS A 63 8.87 16.86 3.89
N ASN A 64 7.70 16.91 4.55
CA ASN A 64 7.19 18.15 5.14
C ASN A 64 7.35 18.23 6.66
N PHE A 65 7.68 17.12 7.34
CA PHE A 65 7.80 17.09 8.80
C PHE A 65 9.19 16.60 9.28
N PRO A 66 10.29 17.28 8.92
CA PRO A 66 11.65 16.83 9.27
C PRO A 66 12.04 17.09 10.74
N GLY A 67 11.15 17.67 11.55
CA GLY A 67 11.43 18.06 12.93
C GLY A 67 11.61 16.87 13.88
N ALA A 68 12.36 17.07 14.96
CA ALA A 68 12.60 16.05 15.98
C ALA A 68 11.29 15.52 16.63
N ALA A 69 10.25 16.36 16.71
CA ALA A 69 8.95 15.97 17.25
C ALA A 69 8.23 14.91 16.38
N ASP A 70 8.47 14.92 15.06
CA ASP A 70 7.82 14.06 14.08
C ASP A 70 8.70 12.89 13.63
N GLU A 71 9.92 12.79 14.17
CA GLU A 71 10.94 11.82 13.78
C GLU A 71 10.45 10.37 13.82
N LYS A 72 9.56 10.06 14.78
CA LYS A 72 8.88 8.75 14.86
C LYS A 72 8.01 8.49 13.63
N TYR A 73 7.23 9.47 13.21
CA TYR A 73 6.35 9.35 12.05
C TYR A 73 7.15 9.34 10.76
N VAL A 74 8.21 10.15 10.64
CA VAL A 74 9.13 10.09 9.48
C VAL A 74 9.77 8.71 9.35
N SER A 75 10.27 8.16 10.46
CA SER A 75 10.89 6.83 10.50
C SER A 75 9.91 5.73 10.11
N MET A 76 8.69 5.76 10.67
CA MET A 76 7.66 4.78 10.36
C MET A 76 7.13 4.94 8.93
N SER A 77 6.88 6.16 8.45
CA SER A 77 6.49 6.43 7.06
C SER A 77 7.50 5.87 6.07
N THR A 78 8.80 6.05 6.32
CA THR A 78 9.85 5.49 5.44
C THR A 78 9.78 3.96 5.40
N TYR A 79 9.54 3.32 6.54
CA TYR A 79 9.30 1.87 6.61
C TYR A 79 8.02 1.46 5.86
N GLU A 80 6.91 2.18 6.07
CA GLU A 80 5.63 1.85 5.45
C GLU A 80 5.64 2.07 3.93
N ILE A 81 6.48 2.97 3.40
CA ILE A 81 6.74 3.07 1.96
C ILE A 81 7.37 1.79 1.43
N GLY A 82 8.43 1.30 2.09
CA GLY A 82 9.07 0.02 1.73
C GLY A 82 8.08 -1.15 1.84
N PHE A 83 7.28 -1.19 2.91
CA PHE A 83 6.25 -2.20 3.09
C PHE A 83 5.17 -2.11 2.00
N SER A 84 4.75 -0.92 1.61
CA SER A 84 3.75 -0.73 0.55
C SER A 84 4.28 -1.19 -0.81
N HIS A 85 5.55 -0.91 -1.13
CA HIS A 85 6.19 -1.47 -2.33
C HIS A 85 6.24 -3.00 -2.30
N TYR A 86 6.64 -3.59 -1.16
CA TYR A 86 6.66 -5.05 -0.98
C TYR A 86 5.26 -5.65 -1.21
N ARG A 87 4.22 -5.04 -0.65
CA ARG A 87 2.84 -5.50 -0.81
C ARG A 87 2.29 -5.30 -2.23
N ASN A 88 2.84 -4.34 -2.97
CA ASN A 88 2.57 -4.11 -4.38
C ASN A 88 3.43 -4.99 -5.32
N GLY A 89 4.26 -5.88 -4.78
CA GLY A 89 5.12 -6.80 -5.55
C GLY A 89 6.44 -6.21 -6.06
N ASP A 90 6.79 -4.99 -5.63
CA ASP A 90 8.04 -4.31 -5.99
C ASP A 90 9.09 -4.53 -4.89
N ASP A 91 9.64 -5.74 -4.85
CA ASP A 91 10.62 -6.18 -3.84
C ASP A 91 11.92 -5.36 -3.89
N GLU A 92 12.34 -4.93 -5.08
CA GLU A 92 13.55 -4.13 -5.27
C GLU A 92 13.41 -2.76 -4.60
N LYS A 93 12.33 -2.02 -4.90
CA LYS A 93 12.08 -0.74 -4.21
C LYS A 93 11.82 -0.93 -2.72
N ALA A 94 11.16 -2.02 -2.32
CA ALA A 94 10.95 -2.31 -0.90
C ALA A 94 12.29 -2.39 -0.14
N ILE A 95 13.26 -3.15 -0.68
CA ILE A 95 14.60 -3.29 -0.10
C ILE A 95 15.29 -1.92 -0.04
N GLU A 96 15.22 -1.11 -1.10
CA GLU A 96 15.82 0.23 -1.12
C GLU A 96 15.31 1.10 0.05
N TYR A 97 13.99 1.12 0.28
CA TYR A 97 13.42 1.88 1.38
C TYR A 97 13.73 1.28 2.76
N PHE A 98 13.77 -0.04 2.89
CA PHE A 98 14.22 -0.67 4.13
C PHE A 98 15.68 -0.32 4.44
N ASP A 99 16.55 -0.23 3.44
CA ASP A 99 17.93 0.20 3.63
C ASP A 99 18.04 1.66 4.06
N LYS A 100 17.21 2.55 3.51
CA LYS A 100 17.10 3.94 4.01
C LYS A 100 16.69 3.98 5.48
N VAL A 101 15.73 3.14 5.90
CA VAL A 101 15.34 3.03 7.32
C VAL A 101 16.52 2.56 8.17
N LEU A 102 17.24 1.53 7.74
CA LEU A 102 18.36 0.99 8.51
C LEU A 102 19.53 1.96 8.64
N ALA A 103 19.80 2.76 7.61
CA ALA A 103 20.88 3.74 7.59
C ALA A 103 20.54 5.02 8.39
N HIS A 104 19.29 5.49 8.34
CA HIS A 104 18.96 6.85 8.81
C HIS A 104 17.87 6.90 9.89
N SER A 105 17.09 5.84 10.11
CA SER A 105 16.02 5.89 11.11
C SER A 105 16.57 5.91 12.52
N LYS A 106 16.15 6.92 13.27
CA LYS A 106 16.49 7.08 14.69
C LYS A 106 15.62 6.23 15.61
N THR A 107 14.53 5.64 15.11
CA THR A 107 13.69 4.75 15.92
C THR A 107 14.15 3.30 15.83
N ARG A 108 14.25 2.64 16.99
CA ARG A 108 14.55 1.19 17.05
C ARG A 108 13.45 0.37 16.36
N ARG A 109 12.18 0.76 16.54
CA ARG A 109 11.02 0.05 16.00
C ARG A 109 11.08 -0.06 14.47
N ALA A 110 11.26 1.06 13.76
CA ALA A 110 11.30 1.03 12.29
C ALA A 110 12.48 0.18 11.78
N ARG A 111 13.66 0.30 12.40
CA ARG A 111 14.84 -0.52 12.03
C ARG A 111 14.61 -2.02 12.21
N VAL A 112 14.00 -2.44 13.33
CA VAL A 112 13.70 -3.86 13.57
C VAL A 112 12.71 -4.39 12.52
N LEU A 113 11.63 -3.65 12.25
CA LEU A 113 10.65 -4.04 11.24
C LEU A 113 11.26 -4.10 9.83
N ALA A 114 12.03 -3.09 9.44
CA ALA A 114 12.73 -3.06 8.15
C ALA A 114 13.68 -4.27 7.99
N SER A 115 14.46 -4.58 9.04
CA SER A 115 15.37 -5.74 9.03
C SER A 115 14.61 -7.06 8.84
N LEU A 116 13.49 -7.23 9.55
CA LEU A 116 12.66 -8.42 9.48
C LEU A 116 12.10 -8.64 8.07
N VAL A 117 11.46 -7.60 7.50
CA VAL A 117 10.82 -7.71 6.19
C VAL A 117 11.87 -7.85 5.09
N LYS A 118 12.96 -7.08 5.14
CA LYS A 118 14.08 -7.20 4.18
C LYS A 118 14.65 -8.63 4.17
N THR A 119 14.87 -9.22 5.34
CA THR A 119 15.38 -10.60 5.45
C THR A 119 14.40 -11.61 4.84
N LYS A 120 13.09 -11.42 5.07
CA LYS A 120 12.04 -12.26 4.49
C LYS A 120 12.05 -12.22 2.96
N ILE A 121 12.18 -11.03 2.38
CA ILE A 121 12.28 -10.85 0.92
C ILE A 121 13.51 -11.60 0.39
N GLN A 122 14.68 -11.38 1.00
CA GLN A 122 15.95 -11.97 0.55
C GLN A 122 16.00 -13.49 0.64
N ARG A 123 15.30 -14.09 1.62
CA ARG A 123 15.19 -15.55 1.76
C ARG A 123 14.24 -16.19 0.76
N GLY A 124 13.44 -15.40 0.05
CA GLY A 124 12.38 -15.92 -0.83
C GLY A 124 11.15 -16.41 -0.08
N ASP A 125 11.06 -16.17 1.25
CA ASP A 125 9.88 -16.47 2.08
C ASP A 125 8.70 -15.51 1.82
N GLY A 126 8.76 -14.75 0.72
CA GLY A 126 7.79 -13.73 0.33
C GLY A 126 6.43 -14.29 -0.10
N TYR A 127 5.47 -13.41 -0.36
CA TYR A 127 4.08 -13.72 -0.73
C TYR A 127 3.89 -14.57 -2.02
N LYS A 128 4.98 -15.08 -2.63
CA LYS A 128 5.00 -15.82 -3.90
C LYS A 128 4.99 -17.35 -3.76
N ASN A 129 4.77 -17.94 -2.58
CA ASN A 129 4.75 -19.42 -2.44
C ASN A 129 3.50 -20.00 -1.76
N THR A 130 2.31 -19.49 -2.09
CA THR A 130 1.03 -20.19 -1.85
C THR A 130 0.09 -20.07 -3.05
N SER A 131 0.63 -20.16 -4.27
CA SER A 131 -0.17 -20.50 -5.45
C SER A 131 -0.13 -22.02 -5.64
N TYR A 132 -1.26 -22.67 -5.35
CA TYR A 132 -1.71 -23.98 -5.85
C TYR A 132 -0.63 -24.93 -6.41
N ASN A 133 -0.33 -25.99 -5.65
CA ASN A 133 -0.20 -27.34 -6.19
C ASN A 133 -1.25 -28.21 -5.49
#